data_AF-A0A973FU21-F1
#
_entry.id   AF-A0A973FU21-F1
#
_cell.length_a   1.000
_cell.length_b   1.000
_cell.length_c   1.000
_cell.angle_alpha   90.00
_cell.angle_beta   90.00
_cell.angle_gamma   90.00
#
_symmetry.space_group_name_H-M   'P 1'
#
loop_
_entity.id
_entity.type
_entity.pdbx_description
1 polymer ?
#
loop_
_entity_poly.entity_id
_entity_poly.type
_entity_poly.pdbx_seq_one_letter_code
_entity_poly.pdbx_strand_id
1 'polypeptide(L)'
;MPTKRPRSTIIAADRAVIVALQDVSNYAPTNPAYSLTALRDLLEALTQAQETELRAKRAYEVAREQADEIARRLHRTVLEVKIQVMAQYGSDSPVVHAVGRKQRSERKRPVRRAPLQT
;
A
#
# COMPACT_ATOMS: atom_id res chain seq x y z
N MET A 1 -16.30 -13.65 20.80
CA MET A 1 -16.78 -12.90 19.62
C MET A 1 -15.82 -11.74 19.36
N PRO A 2 -15.16 -11.62 18.20
CA PRO A 2 -14.37 -10.43 17.92
C PRO A 2 -15.33 -9.27 17.65
N THR A 3 -15.47 -8.37 18.63
CA THR A 3 -16.21 -7.11 18.48
C THR A 3 -15.39 -6.17 17.59
N LYS A 4 -16.04 -5.51 16.63
CA LYS A 4 -15.36 -4.53 15.75
C LYS A 4 -14.78 -3.39 16.60
N ARG A 5 -13.62 -2.85 16.18
CA ARG A 5 -13.01 -1.66 16.80
C ARG A 5 -14.04 -0.52 16.84
N PRO A 6 -14.21 0.17 17.98
CA PRO A 6 -15.06 1.36 18.06
C PRO A 6 -14.62 2.43 17.06
N ARG A 7 -15.56 3.24 16.60
CA ARG A 7 -15.25 4.39 15.75
C ARG A 7 -14.34 5.37 16.51
N SER A 8 -13.50 6.11 15.78
CA SER A 8 -12.61 7.11 16.37
C SER A 8 -13.35 8.17 17.20
N THR A 9 -14.58 8.51 16.80
CA THR A 9 -15.44 9.44 17.54
C THR A 9 -15.81 8.93 18.92
N ILE A 10 -16.04 7.61 19.06
CA ILE A 10 -16.35 6.97 20.35
C ILE A 10 -15.10 6.99 21.24
N ILE A 11 -13.94 6.61 20.70
CA ILE A 11 -12.67 6.65 21.43
C ILE A 11 -12.33 8.08 21.91
N ALA A 12 -12.62 9.10 21.10
CA ALA A 12 -12.45 10.49 21.50
C ALA A 12 -13.39 10.90 22.65
N ALA A 13 -14.65 10.46 22.62
CA ALA A 13 -15.58 10.67 23.72
C ALA A 13 -15.11 9.95 25.00
N ASP A 14 -14.64 8.70 24.89
CA ASP A 14 -14.11 7.93 26.01
C ASP A 14 -12.91 8.63 26.66
N ARG A 15 -12.00 9.20 25.85
CA ARG A 15 -10.88 10.02 26.34
C ARG A 15 -11.37 11.25 27.11
N ALA A 16 -12.39 11.93 26.61
CA ALA A 16 -12.96 13.10 27.30
C ALA A 16 -13.59 12.72 28.65
N VAL A 17 -14.25 11.56 28.74
CA VAL A 17 -14.78 11.04 30.01
C VAL A 17 -13.65 10.76 30.99
N ILE A 18 -12.55 10.14 30.56
CA ILE A 18 -11.38 9.88 31.43
C ILE A 18 -10.77 11.18 31.96
N VAL A 19 -10.74 12.24 31.15
CA VAL A 19 -10.28 13.57 31.59
C VAL A 19 -11.24 14.17 32.61
N ALA A 20 -12.54 14.21 32.32
CA ALA A 20 -13.55 14.75 33.24
C ALA A 20 -13.59 14.00 34.58
N LEU A 21 -13.29 12.70 34.59
CA LEU A 21 -13.24 11.88 35.79
C LEU A 21 -12.11 12.30 36.75
N GLN A 22 -11.08 13.01 36.27
CA GLN A 22 -10.01 13.55 37.11
C GLN A 22 -10.51 14.67 38.04
N ASP A 23 -11.56 15.38 37.64
CA ASP A 23 -12.16 16.46 38.41
C ASP A 23 -13.15 15.93 39.47
N VAL A 24 -13.51 14.64 39.41
CA VAL A 24 -14.42 14.00 40.35
C VAL A 24 -13.63 13.49 41.56
N SER A 25 -13.54 14.33 42.60
CA SER A 25 -12.75 14.05 43.81
C SER A 25 -13.18 12.82 44.62
N ASN A 26 -14.45 12.41 44.53
CA ASN A 26 -15.01 11.31 45.32
C ASN A 26 -15.29 10.04 44.50
N TYR A 27 -14.65 9.89 43.33
CA TYR A 27 -14.80 8.69 42.53
C TYR A 27 -14.03 7.51 43.13
N ALA A 28 -14.76 6.60 43.81
CA ALA A 28 -14.21 5.39 44.42
C ALA A 28 -14.98 4.15 43.92
N PRO A 29 -14.56 3.54 42.80
CA PRO A 29 -15.23 2.36 42.26
C PRO A 29 -14.95 1.13 43.14
N THR A 30 -15.97 0.29 43.33
CA THR A 30 -15.84 -0.98 44.06
C THR A 30 -14.90 -1.97 43.36
N ASN A 31 -14.82 -1.91 42.03
CA ASN A 31 -13.90 -2.72 41.25
C ASN A 31 -12.65 -1.88 40.88
N PRO A 32 -11.44 -2.30 41.30
CA PRO A 32 -10.21 -1.57 41.01
C PRO A 32 -9.89 -1.47 39.51
N ALA A 33 -10.44 -2.36 38.68
CA ALA A 33 -10.28 -2.30 37.23
C ALA A 33 -10.90 -1.05 36.59
N TYR A 34 -11.85 -0.40 37.27
CA TYR A 34 -12.46 0.86 36.83
C TYR A 34 -11.87 2.09 37.53
N SER A 35 -10.79 1.92 38.30
CA SER A 35 -10.08 3.05 38.89
C SER A 35 -9.55 4.00 37.81
N LEU A 36 -9.42 5.27 38.18
CA LEU A 36 -8.85 6.29 37.30
C LEU A 36 -7.44 5.91 36.83
N THR A 37 -6.64 5.26 37.68
CA THR A 37 -5.31 4.75 37.33
C THR A 37 -5.41 3.67 36.26
N ALA A 38 -6.25 2.66 36.44
CA ALA A 38 -6.43 1.59 35.45
C ALA A 38 -6.93 2.12 34.09
N LEU A 39 -7.83 3.11 34.10
CA LEU A 39 -8.30 3.75 32.88
C LEU A 39 -7.21 4.55 32.15
N ARG A 40 -6.32 5.21 32.91
CA ARG A 40 -5.15 5.92 32.35
C ARG A 40 -4.16 4.96 31.74
N ASP A 41 -3.88 3.85 32.41
CA ASP A 41 -2.98 2.81 31.91
C ASP A 41 -3.50 2.22 30.59
N LEU A 42 -4.82 1.97 30.49
CA LEU A 42 -5.46 1.52 29.25
C LEU A 42 -5.38 2.56 28.13
N LEU A 43 -5.55 3.85 28.45
CA LEU A 43 -5.43 4.94 27.48
C LEU A 43 -3.99 5.07 26.97
N GLU A 44 -3.00 4.92 27.84
CA GLU A 44 -1.59 4.92 27.48
C GLU A 44 -1.26 3.72 26.59
N ALA A 45 -1.66 2.51 26.99
CA ALA A 45 -1.48 1.30 26.19
C ALA A 45 -2.13 1.42 24.80
N LEU A 46 -3.34 1.99 24.72
CA LEU A 46 -4.01 2.26 23.44
C LEU A 46 -3.19 3.23 22.58
N THR A 47 -2.61 4.27 23.18
CA THR A 47 -1.79 5.26 22.47
C THR A 47 -0.51 4.63 21.93
N GLN A 48 0.18 3.84 22.74
CA GLN A 48 1.37 3.08 22.30
C GLN A 48 1.02 2.09 21.17
N ALA A 49 -0.11 1.39 21.26
CA ALA A 49 -0.57 0.49 20.21
C ALA A 49 -0.90 1.25 18.91
N GLN A 50 -1.50 2.45 18.98
CA GLN A 50 -1.77 3.28 17.82
C GLN A 50 -0.49 3.79 17.15
N GLU A 51 0.52 4.15 17.94
CA GLU A 51 1.82 4.55 17.41
C GLU A 51 2.54 3.39 16.69
N THR A 52 2.52 2.19 17.27
CA THR A 52 3.11 1.02 16.64
C THR A 52 2.39 0.64 15.35
N GLU A 53 1.05 0.71 15.32
CA GLU A 53 0.23 0.55 14.11
C GLU A 53 0.64 1.55 13.01
N LEU A 54 0.83 2.82 13.37
CA LEU A 54 1.24 3.87 12.44
C LEU A 54 2.66 3.64 11.90
N ARG A 55 3.61 3.26 12.77
CA ARG A 55 4.99 2.93 12.37
C ARG A 55 5.02 1.75 11.41
N ALA A 56 4.24 0.71 11.68
CA ALA A 56 4.13 -0.46 10.80
C ALA A 56 3.54 -0.09 9.44
N LYS A 57 2.49 0.74 9.41
CA LYS A 57 1.90 1.23 8.15
C LYS A 57 2.91 2.00 7.29
N ARG A 58 3.67 2.91 7.91
CA ARG A 58 4.73 3.65 7.22
C ARG A 58 5.83 2.73 6.68
N ALA A 59 6.27 1.76 7.47
CA ALA A 59 7.26 0.78 7.03
C ALA A 59 6.77 -0.03 5.82
N TYR A 60 5.50 -0.43 5.83
CA TYR A 60 4.87 -1.09 4.68
C TYR A 60 4.81 -0.18 3.44
N GLU A 61 4.43 1.09 3.59
CA GLU A 61 4.39 2.05 2.49
C GLU A 61 5.78 2.23 1.84
N VAL A 62 6.83 2.38 2.65
CA VAL A 62 8.22 2.46 2.17
C VAL A 62 8.63 1.19 1.43
N ALA A 63 8.38 0.01 2.00
CA ALA A 63 8.71 -1.26 1.35
C ALA A 63 7.98 -1.44 0.01
N ARG A 64 6.72 -0.99 -0.05
CA ARG A 64 5.91 -1.01 -1.27
C ARG A 64 6.48 -0.07 -2.34
N GLU A 65 6.85 1.15 -1.98
CA GLU A 65 7.44 2.11 -2.91
C GLU A 65 8.75 1.59 -3.52
N GLN A 66 9.59 0.96 -2.70
CA GLN A 66 10.83 0.31 -3.16
C GLN A 66 10.54 -0.84 -4.14
N ALA A 67 9.55 -1.69 -3.83
CA ALA A 67 9.14 -2.77 -4.72
C ALA A 67 8.62 -2.23 -6.06
N ASP A 68 7.83 -1.16 -6.04
CA ASP A 68 7.29 -0.51 -7.24
C ASP A 68 8.42 0.13 -8.09
N GLU A 69 9.42 0.75 -7.46
CA GLU A 69 10.60 1.26 -8.16
C GLU A 69 11.38 0.14 -8.85
N ILE A 70 11.68 -0.95 -8.12
CA ILE A 70 12.38 -2.12 -8.66
C ILE A 70 11.59 -2.73 -9.81
N ALA A 71 10.27 -2.88 -9.67
CA ALA A 71 9.41 -3.43 -10.71
C ALA A 71 9.45 -2.58 -11.99
N ARG A 72 9.37 -1.25 -11.85
CA ARG A 72 9.48 -0.32 -12.99
C ARG A 72 10.83 -0.43 -13.68
N ARG A 73 11.92 -0.48 -12.90
CA ARG A 73 13.29 -0.62 -13.43
C ARG A 73 13.46 -1.95 -14.16
N LEU A 74 13.00 -3.05 -13.57
CA LEU A 74 13.02 -4.38 -14.18
C LEU A 74 12.29 -4.37 -15.51
N HIS A 75 11.06 -3.83 -15.55
CA HIS A 75 10.27 -3.76 -16.77
C HIS A 75 11.00 -2.99 -17.88
N ARG A 76 11.55 -1.81 -17.55
CA ARG A 76 12.31 -0.99 -18.51
C ARG A 76 13.54 -1.74 -19.03
N THR A 77 14.32 -2.35 -18.15
CA THR A 77 15.51 -3.12 -18.54
C THR A 77 15.13 -4.29 -19.46
N VAL A 78 14.07 -5.02 -19.15
CA VAL A 78 13.61 -6.13 -20.00
C VAL A 78 13.14 -5.64 -21.38
N LEU A 79 12.51 -4.46 -21.47
CA LEU A 79 12.18 -3.86 -22.75
C LEU A 79 13.43 -3.55 -23.59
N GLU A 80 14.47 -2.97 -22.98
CA GLU A 80 15.74 -2.69 -23.66
C GLU A 80 16.44 -3.98 -24.11
N VAL A 81 16.46 -5.01 -23.27
CA VAL A 81 17.01 -6.33 -23.65
C VAL A 81 16.28 -6.88 -24.88
N LYS A 82 14.95 -6.79 -24.94
CA LYS A 82 14.17 -7.21 -26.12
C LYS A 82 14.54 -6.42 -27.37
N ILE A 83 14.83 -5.12 -27.23
CA ILE A 83 15.28 -4.27 -28.35
C ILE A 83 16.67 -4.70 -28.81
N GLN A 84 17.60 -4.94 -27.88
CA GLN A 84 18.95 -5.38 -28.18
C GLN A 84 18.99 -6.75 -28.87
N VAL A 85 18.17 -7.71 -28.42
CA VAL A 85 18.02 -9.02 -29.08
C VAL A 85 17.56 -8.82 -30.53
N MET A 86 16.58 -7.94 -30.77
CA MET A 86 16.12 -7.64 -32.13
C MET A 86 17.21 -6.97 -32.98
N ALA A 87 18.02 -6.09 -32.39
CA ALA A 87 19.13 -5.43 -33.08
C ALA A 87 20.27 -6.40 -33.44
N GLN A 88 20.59 -7.35 -32.55
CA GLN A 88 21.69 -8.29 -32.74
C GLN A 88 21.37 -9.43 -33.72
N TYR A 89 20.16 -10.00 -33.64
CA TYR A 89 19.78 -11.18 -34.44
C TYR A 89 18.95 -10.81 -35.68
N GLY A 90 18.51 -9.56 -35.80
CA GLY A 90 17.63 -9.11 -36.88
C GLY A 90 16.16 -9.43 -36.62
N SER A 91 15.28 -8.61 -37.20
CA SER A 91 13.84 -8.61 -36.89
C SER A 91 13.05 -9.86 -37.30
N ASP A 92 13.63 -10.73 -38.12
CA ASP A 92 12.99 -11.94 -38.66
C ASP A 92 13.60 -13.23 -38.12
N SER A 93 14.45 -13.14 -37.08
CA SER A 93 15.06 -14.31 -36.46
C SER A 93 14.09 -15.01 -35.50
N PRO A 94 14.10 -16.35 -35.43
CA PRO A 94 13.31 -17.12 -34.46
C PRO A 94 13.66 -16.79 -32.99
N VAL A 95 14.86 -16.26 -32.73
CA VAL A 95 15.28 -15.78 -31.39
C VAL A 95 14.44 -14.58 -30.94
N VAL A 96 14.00 -13.73 -31.87
CA VAL A 96 13.10 -12.59 -31.59
C VAL A 96 11.71 -13.07 -31.18
N HIS A 97 11.23 -14.17 -31.77
CA HIS A 97 9.97 -14.82 -31.37
C HIS A 97 10.06 -15.40 -29.95
N ALA A 98 11.17 -16.05 -29.61
CA ALA A 98 11.40 -16.63 -28.28
C ALA A 98 11.34 -15.60 -27.13
N VAL A 99 11.74 -14.34 -27.38
CA VAL A 99 11.64 -13.25 -26.39
C VAL A 99 10.28 -12.54 -26.37
N GLY A 100 9.27 -13.12 -27.02
CA GLY A 100 7.89 -12.64 -27.04
C GLY A 100 7.66 -11.44 -27.96
N ARG A 101 8.50 -11.24 -28.99
CA ARG A 101 8.29 -10.23 -30.04
C ARG A 101 7.89 -10.93 -31.34
N LYS A 102 6.93 -10.37 -32.09
CA LYS A 102 6.56 -10.91 -33.41
C LYS A 102 7.70 -10.72 -34.41
N GLN A 103 7.95 -11.75 -35.23
CA GLN A 103 8.88 -11.66 -36.36
C GLN A 103 8.39 -10.62 -37.38
N ARG A 104 9.28 -10.11 -38.22
CA ARG A 104 8.90 -9.12 -39.24
C ARG A 104 7.94 -9.71 -40.27
N SER A 105 8.17 -10.94 -40.69
CA SER A 105 7.31 -11.70 -41.61
C SER A 105 5.89 -11.90 -41.08
N GLU A 106 5.72 -12.07 -39.78
CA GLU A 106 4.42 -12.24 -39.10
C GLU A 106 3.65 -10.93 -38.90
N ARG A 107 4.28 -9.76 -39.12
CA ARG A 107 3.63 -8.45 -38.94
C ARG A 107 2.79 -8.11 -40.16
N LYS A 108 1.47 -7.90 -39.94
CA LYS A 108 0.58 -7.37 -40.97
C LYS A 108 1.10 -6.02 -41.47
N ARG A 109 1.27 -5.86 -42.78
CA ARG A 109 1.70 -4.60 -43.39
C ARG A 109 0.67 -3.50 -43.09
N PRO A 110 1.10 -2.29 -42.70
CA PRO A 110 0.19 -1.17 -42.53
C PRO A 110 -0.50 -0.87 -43.86
N VAL A 111 -1.83 -0.93 -43.86
CA VAL A 111 -2.65 -0.54 -45.02
C VAL A 111 -2.90 0.96 -44.91
N ARG A 112 -2.42 1.74 -45.88
CA ARG A 112 -2.67 3.18 -45.93
C ARG A 112 -4.16 3.40 -46.19
N ARG A 113 -4.87 4.02 -45.24
CA ARG A 113 -6.26 4.44 -45.47
C ARG A 113 -6.24 5.56 -46.51
N ALA A 114 -7.05 5.43 -47.55
CA ALA A 114 -7.23 6.50 -48.53
C ALA A 114 -7.79 7.75 -47.83
N PRO A 115 -7.34 8.96 -48.21
CA PRO A 115 -7.91 10.18 -47.66
C PRO A 115 -9.40 10.23 -47.99
N LEU A 116 -10.22 10.58 -46.99
CA LEU A 116 -11.64 10.90 -47.18
C LEU A 116 -11.70 12.11 -48.11
N GLN A 117 -12.27 11.94 -49.30
CA GLN A 117 -12.55 13.05 -50.21
C GLN A 117 -13.72 13.85 -49.60
N THR A 118 -13.44 15.07 -49.14
CA THR A 118 -14.43 16.11 -48.76
C THR A 118 -14.68 17.03 -49.93
#